data_AF-A0A3C2CIF7-F1
#
_entry.id   AF-A0A3C2CIF7-F1
#
_cell.length_a   1.000
_cell.length_b   1.000
_cell.length_c   1.000
_cell.angle_alpha   90.00
_cell.angle_beta   90.00
_cell.angle_gamma   90.00
#
_symmetry.space_group_name_H-M   'P 1'
#
loop_
_entity.id
_entity.type
_entity.pdbx_description
1 polymer ?
#
loop_
_entity_poly.entity_id
_entity_poly.type
_entity_poly.pdbx_seq_one_letter_code
_entity_poly.pdbx_strand_id
1 'polypeptide(L)' 'LNSLIDHDRVVLRYCDNPNGSIDDIAGVCNETRNVVGLMPHPERACDLLLGSEDGKVLFESLLGSN' A
#
# COMPACT_ATOMS: atom_id res chain seq x y z
N LEU A 1 -12.07 -9.86 -7.78
CA LEU A 1 -10.62 -9.96 -8.04
C LEU A 1 -10.26 -9.47 -9.43
N ASN A 2 -10.73 -10.12 -10.52
CA ASN A 2 -10.41 -9.73 -11.90
C ASN A 2 -10.62 -8.23 -12.16
N SER A 3 -11.76 -7.67 -11.76
CA SER A 3 -12.00 -6.22 -11.89
C SER A 3 -10.97 -5.31 -11.18
N LEU A 4 -10.28 -5.76 -10.14
CA LEU A 4 -9.19 -4.99 -9.53
C LEU A 4 -7.91 -5.09 -10.36
N ILE A 5 -7.60 -6.29 -10.87
CA ILE A 5 -6.40 -6.56 -11.67
C ILE A 5 -6.53 -5.90 -13.05
N ASP A 6 -7.64 -6.13 -13.74
CA ASP A 6 -7.91 -5.64 -15.10
C ASP A 6 -7.93 -4.10 -15.17
N HIS A 7 -8.25 -3.43 -14.05
CA HIS A 7 -8.32 -1.96 -13.97
C HIS A 7 -7.13 -1.35 -13.21
N ASP A 8 -6.09 -2.14 -12.93
CA ASP A 8 -4.86 -1.70 -12.26
C ASP A 8 -5.13 -0.97 -10.94
N ARG A 9 -5.96 -1.58 -10.08
CA ARG A 9 -6.35 -1.06 -8.77
C ARG A 9 -5.70 -1.79 -7.60
N VAL A 10 -4.76 -2.70 -7.88
CA VAL A 10 -3.91 -3.33 -6.87
C VAL A 10 -2.67 -2.44 -6.70
N VAL A 11 -2.53 -1.78 -5.55
CA VAL A 11 -1.43 -0.83 -5.34
C VAL A 11 -0.21 -1.45 -4.67
N LEU A 12 -0.42 -2.50 -3.87
CA LEU A 12 0.64 -3.18 -3.15
C LEU A 12 0.37 -4.67 -3.10
N ARG A 13 1.45 -5.44 -3.24
CA ARG A 13 1.48 -6.88 -3.02
C ARG A 13 2.57 -7.22 -2.00
N TYR A 14 2.32 -8.23 -1.19
CA TYR A 14 3.34 -8.80 -0.32
C TYR A 14 4.39 -9.52 -1.18
N CYS A 15 5.65 -9.39 -0.80
CA CYS A 15 6.70 -10.27 -1.33
C CYS A 15 6.58 -11.66 -0.70
N ASP A 16 6.37 -11.69 0.62
CA ASP A 16 6.07 -12.90 1.39
C ASP A 16 4.72 -12.69 2.09
N ASN A 17 3.70 -13.44 1.68
CA ASN A 17 2.32 -13.23 2.11
C ASN A 17 2.05 -13.75 3.53
N PRO A 18 1.83 -12.85 4.52
CA PRO A 18 1.72 -13.25 5.92
C PRO A 18 0.31 -13.67 6.33
N ASN A 19 -0.71 -13.40 5.50
CA ASN A 19 -2.12 -13.55 5.87
C ASN A 19 -2.92 -14.40 4.88
N GLY A 20 -2.28 -14.93 3.83
CA GLY A 20 -2.92 -15.77 2.82
C GLY A 20 -3.88 -15.00 1.92
N SER A 21 -3.69 -13.68 1.75
CA SER A 21 -4.49 -12.90 0.81
C SER A 21 -4.36 -13.46 -0.61
N ILE A 22 -5.46 -13.47 -1.36
CA ILE A 22 -5.43 -13.98 -2.73
C ILE A 22 -4.53 -13.07 -3.57
N ASP A 23 -3.64 -13.68 -4.35
CA ASP A 23 -2.71 -12.98 -5.24
C ASP A 23 -1.76 -12.04 -4.46
N ASP A 24 -1.53 -12.33 -3.17
CA ASP A 24 -0.65 -11.57 -2.28
C ASP A 24 -1.04 -10.08 -2.13
N ILE A 25 -2.29 -9.73 -2.42
CA ILE A 25 -2.76 -8.34 -2.39
C ILE A 25 -2.67 -7.79 -0.96
N ALA A 26 -1.94 -6.70 -0.80
CA ALA A 26 -1.73 -5.99 0.47
C ALA A 26 -2.49 -4.64 0.52
N GLY A 27 -2.83 -4.10 -0.65
CA GLY A 27 -3.55 -2.82 -0.75
C GLY A 27 -4.23 -2.61 -2.10
N VAL A 28 -5.35 -1.89 -2.08
CA VAL A 28 -6.15 -1.56 -3.27
C VAL A 28 -6.64 -0.12 -3.25
N CYS A 29 -6.97 0.43 -4.42
CA CYS A 29 -7.61 1.74 -4.53
C CYS A 29 -9.03 1.67 -5.08
N ASN A 30 -9.82 2.71 -4.81
CA ASN A 30 -11.15 2.85 -5.39
C ASN A 30 -11.11 3.18 -6.90
N GLU A 31 -12.26 3.17 -7.57
CA GLU A 31 -12.37 3.43 -9.03
C GLU A 31 -11.84 4.81 -9.43
N THR A 32 -12.10 5.82 -8.60
CA THR A 32 -11.65 7.19 -8.83
C THR A 32 -10.21 7.43 -8.39
N ARG A 33 -9.51 6.41 -7.88
CA ARG A 33 -8.10 6.43 -7.44
C ARG A 33 -7.73 7.54 -6.45
N ASN A 34 -8.68 7.93 -5.60
CA ASN A 34 -8.48 8.96 -4.57
C ASN A 34 -8.59 8.40 -3.14
N VAL A 35 -8.93 7.11 -2.99
CA VAL A 35 -8.94 6.40 -1.73
C VAL A 35 -8.16 5.12 -1.88
N VAL A 36 -7.25 4.85 -0.94
CA VAL A 36 -6.44 3.63 -0.87
C VAL A 36 -6.72 2.93 0.45
N GLY A 37 -7.02 1.63 0.41
CA GLY A 37 -7.09 0.76 1.58
C GLY A 37 -5.86 -0.13 1.63
N LEU A 38 -5.18 -0.16 2.77
CA LEU A 38 -3.96 -0.93 3.01
C LEU A 38 -4.14 -1.81 4.26
N MET A 39 -3.57 -3.01 4.23
CA MET A 39 -3.32 -3.83 5.42
C MET A 39 -1.95 -3.51 6.08
N PRO A 40 -0.82 -3.36 5.34
CA PRO A 40 0.42 -2.96 5.99
C PRO A 40 0.26 -1.58 6.66
N HIS A 41 1.03 -1.35 7.71
CA HIS A 41 0.96 -0.16 8.56
C HIS A 41 2.16 0.75 8.26
N PRO A 42 2.18 1.48 7.12
CA PRO A 42 3.31 2.32 6.73
C PRO A 42 3.59 3.42 7.76
N GLU A 43 2.58 3.85 8.52
CA GLU A 43 2.74 4.85 9.58
C GLU A 43 3.67 4.41 10.70
N ARG A 44 3.84 3.08 10.89
CA ARG A 44 4.79 2.51 11.87
C ARG A 44 6.21 2.38 11.31
N ALA A 45 6.37 2.53 10.00
CA ALA A 45 7.66 2.48 9.29
C ALA A 45 8.03 3.86 8.75
N CYS A 46 7.70 4.93 9.49
CA CYS A 46 7.97 6.31 9.09
C CYS A 46 9.14 6.96 9.87
N ASP A 47 9.86 6.22 10.72
CA ASP A 47 10.94 6.79 11.53
C ASP A 47 11.93 5.69 11.91
N LEU A 48 13.23 5.94 11.81
CA LEU A 48 14.27 4.98 12.22
C LEU A 48 14.11 4.56 13.68
N LEU A 49 13.59 5.43 14.55
CA LEU A 49 13.31 5.12 15.95
C LEU A 49 12.24 4.01 16.09
N LEU A 50 11.34 3.88 15.11
CA LEU A 50 10.31 2.84 15.07
C LEU A 50 10.76 1.58 14.30
N GLY A 51 11.95 1.62 13.70
CA GLY A 51 12.62 0.47 13.08
C GLY A 51 12.80 0.56 11.56
N SER A 52 12.09 1.45 10.87
CA SER A 52 12.26 1.69 9.43
C SER A 52 11.65 3.04 9.02
N GLU A 53 12.11 3.58 7.89
CA GLU A 53 11.56 4.79 7.24
C GLU A 53 10.90 4.51 5.88
N ASP A 54 10.80 3.24 5.47
CA ASP A 54 10.28 2.86 4.15
C ASP A 54 8.83 3.31 3.90
N GLY A 55 8.05 3.50 4.97
CA GLY A 55 6.68 3.98 4.92
C GLY A 55 6.54 5.48 4.64
N LYS A 56 7.61 6.28 4.82
CA LYS A 56 7.55 7.75 4.63
C LYS A 56 7.11 8.15 3.23
N VAL A 57 7.59 7.43 2.22
CA VAL A 57 7.35 7.75 0.79
C VAL A 57 5.85 7.82 0.46
N LEU A 58 5.02 7.01 1.12
CA LEU A 58 3.56 7.04 0.94
C LEU A 58 2.96 8.36 1.41
N PHE A 59 3.42 8.89 2.54
CA PHE A 59 2.93 10.14 3.10
C PHE A 59 3.52 11.36 2.40
N GLU A 60 4.79 11.32 2.00
CA GLU A 60 5.42 12.37 1.20
C GLU A 60 4.71 12.52 -0.16
N SER A 61 4.32 11.40 -0.78
CA SER A 61 3.53 11.39 -2.02
C SER A 61 2.16 12.06 -1.86
N LEU A 62 1.53 11.96 -0.68
CA LEU A 62 0.25 12.65 -0.39
C LEU A 62 0.42 14.16 -0.24
N LEU A 63 1.57 14.61 0.26
CA LEU A 63 1.87 16.03 0.47
C LEU A 63 2.30 16.74 -0.82
N GLY A 64 2.51 16.00 -1.92
CA GLY A 64 2.96 16.56 -3.20
C GLY A 64 4.43 16.98 -3.19
N SER A 65 5.21 16.45 -2.25
CA SER A 65 6.64 16.73 -2.12
C SER A 65 7.40 15.92 -3.17
N ASN A 66 7.65 16.52 -4.34
CA ASN A 66 8.65 16.07 -5.31
C ASN A 66 10.04 16.62 -4.94
#